data_AF-A0A915ZY72-F1
#
_entry.id   AF-A0A915ZY72-F1
#
_cell.length_a   1.000
_cell.length_b   1.000
_cell.length_c   1.000
_cell.angle_alpha   90.00
_cell.angle_beta   90.00
_cell.angle_gamma   90.00
#
_symmetry.space_group_name_H-M   'P 1'
#
loop_
_entity.id
_entity.type
_entity.pdbx_description
1 polymer ?
#
loop_
_entity_poly.entity_id
_entity_poly.type
_entity_poly.pdbx_seq_one_letter_code
_entity_poly.pdbx_strand_id
1 'polypeptide(L)'
;MRFSHPTTTISHPTELDSELTHLKKAIIKELQKRLKNHHNAIGEQSFSIHCSEDAFIGIFRSHITRYSPCGSYYFCSFKRKNAFDEIGKILNDKNWEERNYGQGQLSFVRLHVPEIDNSNISNKRKTKAKLSENGEMTITWKMMGGVDKENHKFEAGTAQFHFFLDQCQI
;
A
#
# COMPACT_ATOMS: atom_id res chain seq x y z
N MET A 1 -28.67 10.67 -41.76
CA MET A 1 -28.45 10.19 -40.38
C MET A 1 -27.27 10.94 -39.79
N ARG A 2 -27.49 11.81 -38.80
CA ARG A 2 -26.41 12.44 -38.03
C ARG A 2 -26.18 11.57 -36.81
N PHE A 3 -24.96 11.06 -36.64
CA PHE A 3 -24.57 10.34 -35.44
C PHE A 3 -24.31 11.36 -34.33
N SER A 4 -25.25 11.43 -33.39
CA SER A 4 -25.05 12.08 -32.09
C SER A 4 -23.98 11.29 -31.34
N HIS A 5 -22.81 11.86 -31.17
CA HIS A 5 -21.83 11.34 -30.21
C HIS A 5 -22.38 11.66 -28.80
N PRO A 6 -22.36 10.71 -27.85
CA PRO A 6 -22.59 11.06 -26.46
C PRO A 6 -21.39 11.90 -26.02
N THR A 7 -21.62 13.19 -25.85
CA THR A 7 -20.72 14.07 -25.11
C THR A 7 -20.71 13.56 -23.67
N THR A 8 -19.68 12.81 -23.30
CA THR A 8 -19.41 12.50 -21.89
C THR A 8 -19.12 13.83 -21.21
N THR A 9 -20.14 14.36 -20.55
CA THR A 9 -20.02 15.49 -19.64
C THR A 9 -18.99 15.11 -18.58
N ILE A 10 -17.83 15.78 -18.61
CA ILE A 10 -16.84 15.71 -17.53
C ILE A 10 -17.48 16.43 -16.34
N SER A 11 -18.20 15.69 -15.50
CA SER A 11 -18.66 16.16 -14.21
C SER A 11 -17.49 16.19 -13.23
N HIS A 12 -17.11 17.43 -12.87
CA HIS A 12 -16.61 17.85 -11.55
C HIS A 12 -15.24 17.36 -11.04
N PRO A 13 -14.19 18.20 -11.13
CA PRO A 13 -12.92 18.03 -10.38
C PRO A 13 -13.11 17.78 -8.88
N THR A 14 -14.18 18.34 -8.28
CA THR A 14 -14.50 18.23 -6.86
C THR A 14 -14.88 16.81 -6.42
N GLU A 15 -15.47 16.01 -7.31
CA GLU A 15 -15.94 14.66 -6.99
C GLU A 15 -14.77 13.68 -6.92
N LEU A 16 -13.88 13.73 -7.91
CA LEU A 16 -12.64 12.94 -7.92
C LEU A 16 -11.76 13.28 -6.71
N ASP A 17 -11.60 14.55 -6.37
CA ASP A 17 -10.81 14.96 -5.19
C ASP A 17 -11.39 14.41 -3.87
N SER A 18 -12.72 14.35 -3.78
CA SER A 18 -13.42 13.72 -2.66
C SER A 18 -13.15 12.23 -2.60
N GLU A 19 -13.28 11.51 -3.73
CA GLU A 19 -13.01 10.07 -3.82
C GLU A 19 -11.57 9.73 -3.42
N LEU A 20 -10.58 10.46 -3.94
CA LEU A 20 -9.18 10.27 -3.58
C LEU A 20 -8.96 10.52 -2.09
N THR A 21 -9.59 11.55 -1.53
CA THR A 21 -9.50 11.85 -0.09
C THR A 21 -10.11 10.74 0.77
N HIS A 22 -11.27 10.20 0.38
CA HIS A 22 -11.92 9.10 1.06
C HIS A 22 -11.06 7.82 1.01
N LEU A 23 -10.48 7.52 -0.15
CA LEU A 23 -9.60 6.37 -0.32
C LEU A 23 -8.33 6.49 0.52
N LYS A 24 -7.67 7.66 0.54
CA LYS A 24 -6.50 7.91 1.42
C LYS A 24 -6.83 7.66 2.89
N LYS A 25 -7.97 8.18 3.37
CA LYS A 25 -8.45 7.94 4.74
C LYS A 25 -8.74 6.47 5.01
N ALA A 26 -9.28 5.73 4.03
CA ALA A 26 -9.53 4.30 4.16
C ALA A 26 -8.21 3.52 4.29
N ILE A 27 -7.20 3.86 3.47
CA ILE A 27 -5.84 3.27 3.53
C ILE A 27 -5.23 3.52 4.92
N ILE A 28 -5.25 4.75 5.41
CA ILE A 28 -4.72 5.10 6.74
C ILE A 28 -5.45 4.31 7.83
N LYS A 29 -6.78 4.21 7.77
CA LYS A 29 -7.56 3.44 8.75
C LYS A 29 -7.16 1.96 8.76
N GLU A 30 -6.96 1.34 7.60
CA GLU A 30 -6.53 -0.06 7.54
C GLU A 30 -5.09 -0.24 8.06
N LEU A 31 -4.17 0.67 7.73
CA LEU A 31 -2.81 0.67 8.30
C LEU A 31 -2.85 0.76 9.84
N GLN A 32 -3.58 1.74 10.36
CA GLN A 32 -3.73 1.99 11.80
C GLN A 32 -4.43 0.85 12.56
N LYS A 33 -5.32 0.10 11.90
CA LYS A 33 -5.90 -1.14 12.46
C LYS A 33 -4.87 -2.26 12.63
N ARG A 34 -3.81 -2.29 11.82
CA ARG A 34 -2.75 -3.29 11.90
C ARG A 34 -1.66 -2.93 12.90
N LEU A 35 -1.46 -1.64 13.17
CA LEU A 35 -0.65 -1.14 14.28
C LEU A 35 -1.31 -1.47 15.62
N LYS A 36 -1.33 -2.75 15.99
CA LYS A 36 -1.83 -3.26 17.28
C LYS A 36 -0.67 -3.37 18.27
N ASN A 37 -0.96 -3.24 19.55
CA ASN A 37 -0.02 -3.47 20.66
C ASN A 37 -0.13 -4.92 21.15
N HIS A 38 0.30 -5.86 20.33
CA HIS A 38 0.32 -7.27 20.67
C HIS A 38 1.54 -7.92 20.03
N HIS A 39 2.23 -8.81 20.74
CA HIS A 39 3.47 -9.44 20.27
C HIS A 39 3.30 -10.16 18.92
N ASN A 40 2.15 -10.82 18.69
CA ASN A 40 1.81 -11.44 17.40
C ASN A 40 1.56 -10.45 16.24
N ALA A 41 1.54 -9.14 16.49
CA ALA A 41 1.38 -8.12 15.45
C ALA A 41 2.73 -7.67 14.85
N ILE A 42 3.86 -8.09 15.43
CA ILE A 42 5.20 -7.84 14.89
C ILE A 42 5.42 -8.72 13.65
N GLY A 43 6.08 -8.17 12.63
CA GLY A 43 6.42 -8.89 11.40
C GLY A 43 5.52 -8.53 10.22
N GLU A 44 5.42 -9.45 9.27
CA GLU A 44 4.75 -9.23 7.98
C GLU A 44 3.26 -8.96 8.14
N GLN A 45 2.78 -7.93 7.46
CA GLN A 45 1.38 -7.53 7.41
C GLN A 45 0.95 -7.29 5.97
N SER A 46 -0.30 -7.63 5.68
CA SER A 46 -0.94 -7.25 4.43
C SER A 46 -2.43 -6.99 4.57
N PHE A 47 -2.96 -6.08 3.76
CA PHE A 47 -4.39 -5.84 3.62
C PHE A 47 -4.73 -5.48 2.18
N SER A 48 -6.02 -5.44 1.87
CA SER A 48 -6.51 -5.09 0.54
C SER A 48 -7.67 -4.11 0.64
N ILE A 49 -7.75 -3.18 -0.30
CA ILE A 49 -8.83 -2.21 -0.44
C ILE A 49 -9.31 -2.22 -1.89
N HIS A 50 -10.62 -2.23 -2.07
CA HIS A 50 -11.24 -2.05 -3.38
C HIS A 50 -11.15 -0.59 -3.81
N CYS A 51 -10.62 -0.35 -5.00
CA CYS A 51 -10.54 0.97 -5.61
C CYS A 51 -10.41 0.84 -7.13
N SER A 52 -10.91 1.84 -7.85
CA SER A 52 -10.77 1.93 -9.30
C SER A 52 -9.31 2.16 -9.70
N GLU A 53 -9.00 1.89 -10.96
CA GLU A 53 -7.70 2.16 -11.56
C GLU A 53 -7.35 3.65 -11.47
N ASP A 54 -8.30 4.51 -11.83
CA ASP A 54 -8.13 5.96 -11.79
C ASP A 54 -7.85 6.49 -10.39
N ALA A 55 -8.52 5.94 -9.37
CA ALA A 55 -8.26 6.31 -7.99
C ALA A 55 -6.86 5.85 -7.53
N PHE A 56 -6.46 4.64 -7.91
CA PHE A 56 -5.11 4.14 -7.60
C PHE A 56 -4.03 4.98 -8.28
N ILE A 57 -4.17 5.23 -9.58
CA ILE A 57 -3.26 6.09 -10.35
C ILE A 57 -3.28 7.51 -9.76
N GLY A 58 -4.44 8.06 -9.43
CA GLY A 58 -4.59 9.38 -8.84
C GLY A 58 -3.78 9.56 -7.55
N ILE A 59 -3.66 8.51 -6.73
CA ILE A 59 -2.87 8.54 -5.50
C ILE A 59 -1.38 8.25 -5.76
N PHE A 60 -1.07 7.23 -6.57
CA PHE A 60 0.28 6.66 -6.65
C PHE A 60 1.04 6.95 -7.96
N ARG A 61 0.50 7.74 -8.90
CA ARG A 61 1.06 7.97 -10.26
C ARG A 61 2.58 8.14 -10.29
N SER A 62 3.12 9.00 -9.44
CA SER A 62 4.56 9.34 -9.43
C SER A 62 5.46 8.25 -8.82
N HIS A 63 4.89 7.18 -8.27
CA HIS A 63 5.59 6.12 -7.53
C HIS A 63 5.37 4.73 -8.13
N ILE A 64 4.65 4.63 -9.25
CA ILE A 64 4.51 3.38 -10.00
C ILE A 64 5.86 3.03 -10.62
N THR A 65 6.43 1.91 -10.19
CA THR A 65 7.73 1.42 -10.66
C THR A 65 7.61 0.33 -11.71
N ARG A 66 6.46 -0.36 -11.77
CA ARG A 66 6.14 -1.35 -12.81
C ARG A 66 4.66 -1.28 -13.15
N TYR A 67 4.35 -1.51 -14.42
CA TYR A 67 2.98 -1.66 -14.90
C TYR A 67 2.91 -2.75 -15.98
N SER A 68 1.76 -3.39 -16.11
CA SER A 68 1.47 -4.33 -17.21
C SER A 68 0.10 -3.99 -17.80
N PRO A 69 0.04 -3.46 -19.04
CA PRO A 69 -1.24 -3.14 -19.71
C PRO A 69 -2.13 -4.37 -19.87
N CYS A 70 -1.56 -5.50 -20.27
CA CYS A 70 -2.31 -6.72 -20.53
C CYS A 70 -2.82 -7.40 -19.25
N GLY A 71 -2.20 -7.12 -18.11
CA GLY A 71 -2.56 -7.70 -16.82
C GLY A 71 -3.34 -6.77 -15.91
N SER A 72 -3.66 -5.55 -16.37
CA SER A 72 -4.25 -4.48 -15.55
C SER A 72 -3.59 -4.42 -14.17
N TYR A 73 -2.27 -4.26 -14.16
CA TYR A 73 -1.42 -4.41 -12.97
C TYR A 73 -0.52 -3.20 -12.79
N TYR A 74 -0.44 -2.69 -11.56
CA TYR A 74 0.49 -1.64 -11.14
C TYR A 74 1.23 -2.03 -9.88
N PHE A 75 2.47 -1.58 -9.74
CA PHE A 75 3.32 -1.88 -8.60
C PHE A 75 4.11 -0.65 -8.13
N CYS A 76 4.03 -0.38 -6.84
CA CYS A 76 4.80 0.63 -6.12
C CYS A 76 5.66 -0.05 -5.04
N SER A 77 6.85 0.51 -4.79
CA SER A 77 7.84 -0.01 -3.86
C SER A 77 8.50 1.15 -3.10
N PHE A 78 8.46 1.07 -1.78
CA PHE A 78 8.96 2.11 -0.85
C PHE A 78 9.93 1.47 0.14
N LYS A 79 11.25 1.73 0.01
CA LYS A 79 12.32 1.02 0.75
C LYS A 79 13.56 1.83 1.13
N ARG A 80 13.42 3.14 1.29
CA ARG A 80 14.53 4.07 1.59
C ARG A 80 14.20 4.92 2.81
N LYS A 81 15.20 5.61 3.37
CA LYS A 81 15.01 6.53 4.53
C LYS A 81 13.87 7.54 4.32
N ASN A 82 13.67 8.00 3.09
CA ASN A 82 12.64 8.99 2.75
C ASN A 82 11.25 8.37 2.49
N ALA A 83 11.12 7.03 2.57
CA ALA A 83 9.86 6.34 2.29
C ALA A 83 8.73 6.75 3.24
N PHE A 84 9.06 7.04 4.50
CA PHE A 84 8.09 7.52 5.49
C PHE A 84 7.47 8.86 5.07
N ASP A 85 8.32 9.83 4.74
CA ASP A 85 7.90 11.15 4.28
C ASP A 85 7.13 11.09 2.94
N GLU A 86 7.57 10.24 2.01
CA GLU A 86 6.91 10.04 0.73
C GLU A 86 5.49 9.51 0.91
N ILE A 87 5.32 8.43 1.67
CA ILE A 87 4.00 7.84 1.93
C ILE A 87 3.13 8.83 2.72
N GLY A 88 3.70 9.53 3.71
CA GLY A 88 2.95 10.51 4.49
C GLY A 88 2.44 11.67 3.63
N LYS A 89 3.22 12.13 2.65
CA LYS A 89 2.77 13.13 1.66
C LYS A 89 1.70 12.57 0.73
N ILE A 90 1.86 11.34 0.24
CA ILE A 90 0.88 10.67 -0.64
C ILE A 90 -0.48 10.55 0.07
N LEU A 91 -0.47 10.07 1.31
CA LEU A 91 -1.67 9.83 2.13
C LEU A 91 -2.20 11.10 2.81
N ASN A 92 -1.41 12.18 2.82
CA ASN A 92 -1.68 13.43 3.52
C ASN A 92 -1.87 13.24 5.04
N ASP A 93 -1.00 12.42 5.65
CA ASP A 93 -0.97 12.15 7.08
C ASP A 93 0.49 11.92 7.51
N LYS A 94 0.95 12.61 8.55
CA LYS A 94 2.34 12.53 9.04
C LYS A 94 2.54 11.50 10.15
N ASN A 95 1.45 10.94 10.68
CA ASN A 95 1.48 9.97 11.78
C ASN A 95 0.87 8.64 11.32
N TRP A 96 0.88 8.39 10.01
CA TRP A 96 0.26 7.22 9.40
C TRP A 96 0.98 5.92 9.83
N GLU A 97 2.26 6.03 10.11
CA GLU A 97 3.22 4.96 10.32
C GLU A 97 3.25 4.41 11.74
N GLU A 98 2.77 5.15 12.74
CA GLU A 98 2.94 4.79 14.14
C GLU A 98 1.67 4.92 14.97
N ARG A 99 1.67 4.19 16.09
CA ARG A 99 0.63 4.24 17.10
C ARG A 99 1.21 4.13 18.49
N ASN A 100 1.09 5.23 19.24
CA ASN A 100 1.52 5.33 20.63
C ASN A 100 0.39 4.90 21.57
N TYR A 101 0.70 3.96 22.47
CA TYR A 101 -0.24 3.42 23.45
C TYR A 101 -0.06 4.01 24.86
N GLY A 102 0.87 4.94 25.03
CA GLY A 102 1.34 5.41 26.32
C GLY A 102 2.26 4.39 26.99
N GLN A 103 2.81 4.76 28.16
CA GLN A 103 3.66 3.88 28.97
C GLN A 103 4.87 3.30 28.22
N GLY A 104 5.44 4.10 27.30
CA GLY A 104 6.59 3.69 26.49
C GLY A 104 6.27 2.70 25.37
N GLN A 105 5.00 2.31 25.17
CA GLN A 105 4.63 1.31 24.17
C GLN A 105 4.27 1.95 22.81
N LEU A 106 5.00 1.56 21.77
CA LEU A 106 4.87 2.08 20.41
C LEU A 106 4.82 0.93 19.40
N SER A 107 3.85 0.96 18.49
CA SER A 107 3.84 0.11 17.29
C SER A 107 4.08 0.97 16.05
N PHE A 108 4.94 0.55 15.13
CA PHE A 108 5.25 1.33 13.93
C PHE A 108 5.54 0.46 12.70
N VAL A 109 5.35 1.05 11.52
CA VAL A 109 5.69 0.44 10.23
C VAL A 109 7.21 0.47 10.03
N ARG A 110 7.79 -0.68 9.66
CA ARG A 110 9.22 -0.82 9.39
C ARG A 110 9.48 -0.72 7.88
N LEU A 111 10.04 0.42 7.44
CA LEU A 111 10.43 0.68 6.04
C LEU A 111 11.95 0.72 5.82
N HIS A 112 12.74 0.40 6.85
CA HIS A 112 14.19 0.31 6.76
C HIS A 112 14.70 -0.66 7.81
N VAL A 113 15.59 -1.56 7.39
CA VAL A 113 16.41 -2.37 8.30
C VAL A 113 17.82 -1.83 8.20
N PRO A 114 18.47 -1.42 9.31
CA PRO A 114 19.90 -1.13 9.28
C PRO A 114 20.65 -2.36 8.79
N GLU A 115 21.55 -2.20 7.82
CA GLU A 115 22.45 -3.29 7.44
C GLU A 115 23.32 -3.62 8.66
N ILE A 116 23.16 -4.83 9.20
CA ILE A 116 24.11 -5.35 10.20
C ILE A 116 25.41 -5.63 9.44
N ASP A 117 26.50 -4.96 9.84
CA ASP A 117 27.83 -5.21 9.30
C ASP A 117 28.18 -6.70 9.43
N ASN A 118 28.13 -7.42 8.31
CA ASN A 118 28.42 -8.86 8.23
C ASN A 118 29.93 -9.15 8.28
N SER A 119 30.63 -8.72 9.32
CA SER A 119 31.88 -9.38 9.69
C SER A 119 31.54 -10.53 10.64
N ASN A 120 31.58 -11.77 10.15
CA ASN A 120 31.54 -13.05 10.89
C ASN A 120 30.28 -13.92 10.82
N ILE A 121 29.67 -14.14 9.64
CA ILE A 121 28.92 -15.39 9.43
C ILE A 121 29.32 -16.04 8.09
N SER A 122 30.35 -16.88 8.17
CA SER A 122 30.61 -17.91 7.17
C SER A 122 29.47 -18.92 7.13
N ASN A 123 29.05 -19.29 5.91
CA ASN A 123 28.17 -20.41 5.54
C ASN A 123 26.65 -20.23 5.74
N LYS A 124 25.95 -19.82 4.67
CA LYS A 124 25.03 -20.70 3.91
C LYS A 124 24.27 -19.93 2.81
N ARG A 125 24.40 -20.48 1.59
CA ARG A 125 23.49 -20.40 0.43
C ARG A 125 23.07 -19.00 -0.06
N LYS A 126 23.68 -18.64 -1.19
CA LYS A 126 23.18 -17.68 -2.17
C LYS A 126 21.72 -17.99 -2.53
N THR A 127 20.78 -17.18 -2.04
CA THR A 127 19.53 -16.89 -2.73
C THR A 127 19.34 -15.38 -2.70
N LYS A 128 19.23 -14.78 -3.88
CA LYS A 128 18.97 -13.35 -4.14
C LYS A 128 17.64 -12.82 -3.53
N ALA A 129 16.97 -13.58 -2.66
CA ALA A 129 15.64 -13.31 -2.14
C ALA A 129 15.63 -12.62 -0.76
N LYS A 130 16.74 -12.61 -0.01
CA LYS A 130 16.69 -12.33 1.44
C LYS A 130 16.83 -10.87 1.88
N LEU A 131 16.93 -9.90 0.96
CA LEU A 131 17.17 -8.49 1.30
C LEU A 131 15.94 -7.59 1.10
N SER A 132 14.88 -8.05 0.42
CA SER A 132 13.62 -7.30 0.28
C SER A 132 12.67 -7.45 1.48
N GLU A 133 12.92 -8.39 2.40
CA GLU A 133 11.86 -8.96 3.25
C GLU A 133 11.70 -8.36 4.66
N ASN A 134 12.19 -7.14 4.96
CA ASN A 134 11.90 -6.56 6.30
C ASN A 134 11.95 -5.02 6.39
N GLY A 135 12.00 -4.32 5.26
CA GLY A 135 12.17 -2.86 5.23
C GLY A 135 11.67 -2.24 3.93
N GLU A 136 10.60 -2.79 3.39
CA GLU A 136 9.97 -2.32 2.16
C GLU A 136 8.46 -2.40 2.34
N MET A 137 7.74 -1.33 1.99
CA MET A 137 6.31 -1.40 1.72
C MET A 137 6.11 -1.55 0.22
N THR A 138 5.35 -2.56 -0.17
CA THR A 138 4.92 -2.73 -1.57
C THR A 138 3.41 -2.54 -1.67
N ILE A 139 3.00 -1.95 -2.79
CA ILE A 139 1.59 -1.72 -3.09
C ILE A 139 1.35 -2.22 -4.50
N THR A 140 0.43 -3.17 -4.64
CA THR A 140 0.06 -3.76 -5.91
C THR A 140 -1.39 -3.46 -6.21
N TRP A 141 -1.69 -2.91 -7.37
CA TRP A 141 -3.07 -2.86 -7.86
C TRP A 141 -3.27 -3.87 -8.97
N LYS A 142 -4.40 -4.56 -8.96
CA LYS A 142 -4.83 -5.45 -10.04
C LYS A 142 -6.34 -5.47 -10.21
N MET A 143 -6.79 -5.65 -11.45
CA MET A 143 -8.16 -6.09 -11.70
C MET A 143 -8.34 -7.54 -11.25
N MET A 144 -9.32 -7.78 -10.40
CA MET A 144 -9.74 -9.12 -10.01
C MET A 144 -11.12 -9.40 -10.55
N GLY A 145 -11.25 -10.45 -11.35
CA GLY A 145 -12.53 -10.97 -11.81
C GLY A 145 -12.97 -12.17 -10.97
N GLY A 146 -14.27 -12.41 -10.91
CA GLY A 146 -14.82 -13.57 -10.25
C GLY A 146 -16.28 -13.80 -10.60
N VAL A 147 -16.84 -14.82 -9.96
CA VAL A 147 -18.26 -15.14 -10.03
C VAL A 147 -18.79 -15.13 -8.60
N ASP A 148 -19.89 -14.42 -8.37
CA ASP A 148 -20.54 -14.39 -7.07
C ASP A 148 -21.33 -15.68 -6.79
N LYS A 149 -21.96 -15.77 -5.63
CA LYS A 149 -22.75 -16.95 -5.23
C LYS A 149 -24.01 -17.15 -6.08
N GLU A 150 -24.45 -16.12 -6.79
CA GLU A 150 -25.62 -16.11 -7.67
C GLU A 150 -25.22 -16.32 -9.14
N ASN A 151 -23.96 -16.67 -9.39
CA ASN A 151 -23.38 -16.91 -10.71
C ASN A 151 -23.25 -15.64 -11.59
N HIS A 152 -23.28 -14.45 -11.00
CA HIS A 152 -22.98 -13.21 -11.71
C HIS A 152 -21.48 -12.98 -11.80
N LYS A 153 -21.02 -12.63 -13.00
CA LYS A 153 -19.64 -12.23 -13.23
C LYS A 153 -19.42 -10.82 -12.70
N PHE A 154 -18.31 -10.61 -12.01
CA PHE A 154 -17.88 -9.30 -11.58
C PHE A 154 -16.41 -9.08 -11.92
N GLU A 155 -16.03 -7.81 -12.03
CA GLU A 155 -14.65 -7.36 -12.13
C GLU A 155 -14.47 -6.17 -11.18
N ALA A 156 -13.43 -6.21 -10.36
CA ALA A 156 -13.16 -5.18 -9.37
C ALA A 156 -11.66 -4.93 -9.19
N GLY A 157 -11.26 -3.67 -9.28
CA GLY A 157 -9.92 -3.22 -8.95
C GLY A 157 -9.62 -3.39 -7.46
N THR A 158 -8.45 -3.94 -7.15
CA THR A 158 -8.02 -4.16 -5.77
C THR A 158 -6.57 -3.74 -5.58
N ALA A 159 -6.33 -2.86 -4.62
CA ALA A 159 -5.01 -2.49 -4.14
C ALA A 159 -4.65 -3.35 -2.92
N GLN A 160 -3.55 -4.10 -3.01
CA GLN A 160 -2.97 -4.88 -1.93
C GLN A 160 -1.73 -4.17 -1.39
N PHE A 161 -1.69 -3.99 -0.08
CA PHE A 161 -0.59 -3.40 0.66
C PHE A 161 0.14 -4.51 1.40
N HIS A 162 1.47 -4.46 1.38
CA HIS A 162 2.33 -5.41 2.06
C HIS A 162 3.49 -4.65 2.71
N PHE A 163 3.71 -4.91 4.00
CA PHE A 163 4.67 -4.17 4.83
C PHE A 163 5.02 -4.96 6.09
N PHE A 164 5.95 -4.44 6.88
CA PHE A 164 6.36 -5.02 8.15
C PHE A 164 6.05 -4.09 9.31
N LEU A 165 5.73 -4.68 10.45
CA LEU A 165 5.53 -3.97 11.71
C LEU A 165 6.61 -4.32 12.73
N ASP A 166 6.89 -3.34 13.57
CA ASP A 166 7.77 -3.47 14.73
C ASP A 166 7.14 -2.79 15.94
N GLN A 167 7.65 -3.13 17.12
CA GLN A 167 7.22 -2.57 18.39
C GLN A 167 8.40 -2.23 19.28
N CYS A 168 8.27 -1.17 20.06
CA CYS A 168 9.23 -0.80 21.09
C CYS A 168 8.52 -0.55 22.42
N GLN A 169 9.22 -0.90 23.51
CA GLN A 169 8.89 -0.52 24.88
C GLN A 169 10.04 0.35 25.39
N ILE A 170 9.75 1.62 25.68
CA ILE A 170 10.69 2.62 26.19
C ILE A 170 10.62 2.67 27.72
#